data_AF-D9UMA8-F1
#
_entry.id   AF-D9UMA8-F1
#
_cell.length_a   1.000
_cell.length_b   1.000
_cell.length_c   1.000
_cell.angle_alpha   90.00
_cell.angle_beta   90.00
_cell.angle_gamma   90.00
#
_symmetry.space_group_name_H-M   'P 1'
#
loop_
_entity.id
_entity.type
_entity.pdbx_description
1 polymer ?
#
loop_
_entity_poly.entity_id
_entity_poly.type
_entity_poly.pdbx_seq_one_letter_code
_entity_poly.pdbx_strand_id
1 'polypeptide(L)' 'MIAPPPGGLRIEQRAADSGRLVLELVGDLDYDTAEQLGEDVLTALDTPGLTALALDCAGLGGL' A
#
# COMPACT_ATOMS: atom_id res chain seq x y z
N MET A 1 8.55 -19.59 10.94
CA MET A 1 8.42 -18.13 10.74
C MET A 1 9.04 -17.83 9.39
N ILE A 2 8.23 -17.57 8.37
CA ILE A 2 8.71 -17.25 7.01
C ILE A 2 8.84 -15.72 6.98
N ALA A 3 10.05 -15.20 6.97
CA ALA A 3 10.28 -13.78 6.71
C ALA A 3 9.86 -13.50 5.25
N PRO A 4 9.14 -12.40 4.97
CA PRO A 4 8.85 -12.02 3.59
C PRO A 4 10.18 -11.89 2.82
N PRO A 5 10.20 -12.21 1.51
CA PRO A 5 11.42 -12.12 0.73
C PRO A 5 12.05 -10.73 0.90
N PRO A 6 13.38 -10.66 1.13
CA PRO A 6 14.06 -9.37 1.20
C PRO A 6 13.92 -8.68 -0.16
N GLY A 7 13.24 -7.52 -0.19
CA GLY A 7 13.02 -6.73 -1.40
C GLY A 7 11.55 -6.56 -1.82
N GLY A 8 10.57 -7.14 -1.12
CA GLY A 8 9.16 -6.97 -1.47
C GLY A 8 8.59 -5.60 -1.08
N LEU A 9 7.62 -5.12 -1.87
CA LEU A 9 6.75 -3.99 -1.53
C LEU A 9 5.98 -4.28 -0.24
N ARG A 10 5.99 -3.34 0.69
CA ARG A 10 5.15 -3.35 1.89
C ARG A 10 4.15 -2.22 1.82
N ILE A 11 2.91 -2.52 2.19
CA ILE A 11 1.79 -1.59 2.15
C ILE A 11 1.24 -1.48 3.56
N GLU A 12 1.45 -0.32 4.18
CA GLU A 12 0.98 -0.03 5.53
C GLU A 12 -0.24 0.89 5.46
N GLN A 13 -1.31 0.53 6.15
CA GLN A 13 -2.54 1.33 6.16
C GLN A 13 -2.51 2.36 7.30
N ARG A 14 -2.63 3.64 6.95
CA ARG A 14 -2.80 4.74 7.89
C ARG A 14 -4.16 5.39 7.67
N ALA A 15 -5.05 5.25 8.64
CA ALA A 15 -6.32 5.99 8.64
C ALA A 15 -6.03 7.49 8.79
N ALA A 16 -6.56 8.31 7.87
CA ALA A 16 -6.37 9.75 7.87
C ALA A 16 -7.73 10.41 7.93
N ASP A 17 -8.28 10.58 9.13
CA ASP A 17 -9.60 11.18 9.39
C ASP A 17 -10.80 10.46 8.73
N SER A 18 -12.01 10.92 9.02
CA SER A 18 -13.27 10.29 8.57
C SER A 18 -13.33 10.15 7.05
N GLY A 19 -13.37 8.90 6.58
CA GLY A 19 -13.57 8.57 5.16
C GLY A 19 -12.34 8.76 4.28
N ARG A 20 -11.13 8.91 4.86
CA ARG A 20 -9.89 8.93 4.07
C ARG A 20 -8.89 7.91 4.59
N LEU A 21 -8.25 7.23 3.64
CA LEU A 21 -7.23 6.21 3.88
C LEU A 21 -5.95 6.61 3.16
N VAL A 22 -4.82 6.41 3.83
CA VAL A 22 -3.49 6.56 3.25
C VAL A 22 -2.83 5.18 3.26
N LEU A 23 -2.35 4.73 2.10
CA LEU A 23 -1.53 3.52 1.98
C LEU A 23 -0.07 3.96 1.83
N GLU A 24 0.76 3.62 2.81
CA GLU A 24 2.18 3.90 2.76
C GLU A 24 2.91 2.77 2.05
N LEU A 25 3.62 3.12 0.99
CA LEU A 25 4.36 2.20 0.14
C LEU A 25 5.84 2.23 0.54
N VAL A 26 6.36 1.09 0.98
CA VAL A 26 7.75 0.96 1.45
C VAL A 26 8.43 -0.19 0.73
N GLY A 27 9.60 0.07 0.16
CA GLY A 27 10.40 -0.92 -0.58
C GLY A 27 10.37 -0.67 -2.08
N ASP A 28 10.42 -1.74 -2.87
CA ASP A 28 10.49 -1.64 -4.33
C ASP A 28 9.13 -1.94 -4.96
N LEU A 29 8.70 -1.02 -5.84
CA LEU A 29 7.55 -1.22 -6.72
C LEU A 29 8.08 -1.58 -8.11
N ASP A 30 7.86 -2.82 -8.49
CA ASP A 30 8.28 -3.44 -9.74
C ASP A 30 7.10 -4.17 -10.40
N TYR A 31 7.37 -4.93 -11.47
CA TYR A 31 6.34 -5.67 -12.19
C TYR A 31 5.67 -6.75 -11.33
N ASP A 32 6.43 -7.42 -10.47
CA ASP A 32 5.95 -8.54 -9.66
C ASP A 32 5.12 -8.05 -8.45
N THR A 33 5.47 -6.89 -7.90
CA THR A 33 4.80 -6.27 -6.75
C THR A 33 3.63 -5.35 -7.13
N ALA A 34 3.56 -4.88 -8.39
CA ALA A 34 2.47 -4.05 -8.88
C ALA A 34 1.11 -4.76 -8.87
N GLU A 35 1.08 -6.08 -9.11
CA GLU A 35 -0.14 -6.87 -9.02
C GLU A 35 -0.68 -6.89 -7.58
N GLN A 36 0.19 -7.16 -6.62
CA GLN A 36 -0.16 -7.14 -5.19
C GLN A 36 -0.68 -5.76 -4.75
N LEU A 37 -0.03 -4.67 -5.20
CA LEU A 37 -0.51 -3.31 -4.93
C LEU A 37 -1.93 -3.08 -5.48
N GLY A 38 -2.22 -3.59 -6.68
CA GLY A 38 -3.55 -3.50 -7.26
C GLY A 38 -4.61 -4.18 -6.41
N GLU A 39 -4.35 -5.40 -5.94
CA GLU A 39 -5.27 -6.16 -5.07
C GLU A 39 -5.50 -5.46 -3.73
N ASP A 40 -4.45 -4.96 -3.10
CA ASP A 40 -4.54 -4.26 -1.81
C ASP A 40 -5.28 -2.92 -1.93
N VAL A 41 -5.07 -2.18 -3.03
CA VAL A 41 -5.81 -0.94 -3.33
C VAL A 41 -7.29 -1.23 -3.56
N LEU A 42 -7.62 -2.27 -4.33
CA LEU A 42 -9.02 -2.65 -4.58
C LEU A 42 -9.73 -3.07 -3.29
N THR A 43 -9.04 -3.84 -2.44
CA THR A 43 -9.54 -4.24 -1.12
C THR A 43 -9.78 -3.02 -0.23
N ALA A 44 -8.84 -2.06 -0.24
CA ALA A 44 -8.96 -0.82 0.50
C ALA A 44 -10.14 0.04 0.01
N LEU A 45 -10.38 0.09 -1.31
CA LEU A 45 -11.48 0.85 -1.92
C LEU A 45 -12.87 0.30 -1.56
N ASP A 46 -12.97 -0.98 -1.19
CA ASP A 46 -14.22 -1.59 -0.71
C ASP A 46 -14.59 -1.14 0.72
N THR A 47 -13.75 -0.33 1.37
CA THR A 47 -14.02 0.19 2.71
C THR A 47 -15.26 1.10 2.71
N PRO A 48 -16.31 0.76 3.47
CA PRO A 48 -17.54 1.55 3.50
C PRO A 48 -17.29 2.93 4.10
N GLY A 49 -17.83 3.97 3.44
CA GLY A 49 -17.63 5.36 3.85
C GLY A 49 -16.28 5.95 3.44
N LEU A 50 -15.45 5.21 2.70
CA LEU A 50 -14.25 5.75 2.09
C LEU A 50 -14.65 6.71 0.95
N THR A 51 -14.07 7.90 0.97
CA THR A 51 -14.27 8.98 0.00
C THR A 51 -12.97 9.39 -0.68
N ALA A 52 -11.83 9.10 -0.05
CA ALA A 52 -10.52 9.39 -0.60
C ALA A 52 -9.50 8.32 -0.20
N LEU A 53 -8.71 7.88 -1.17
CA LEU A 53 -7.54 7.03 -0.98
C LEU A 53 -6.31 7.78 -1.49
N ALA A 54 -5.26 7.84 -0.68
CA ALA A 54 -3.98 8.39 -1.08
C ALA A 54 -2.89 7.32 -0.96
N LEU A 55 -1.94 7.35 -1.90
CA LEU A 55 -0.73 6.54 -1.85
C LEU A 55 0.42 7.44 -1.37
N ASP A 56 1.05 7.09 -0.26
CA ASP A 56 2.30 7.70 0.16
C ASP A 56 3.47 6.90 -0.42
N CYS A 57 4.11 7.47 -1.43
CA CYS A 57 5.22 6.86 -2.16
C CYS A 57 6.60 7.25 -1.59
N ALA A 58 6.66 7.94 -0.44
CA ALA A 58 7.93 8.43 0.11
C ALA A 58 8.92 7.30 0.48
N GLY A 59 8.43 6.08 0.72
CA GLY A 59 9.24 4.90 1.02
C GLY A 59 9.63 4.05 -0.20
N LEU A 60 9.28 4.46 -1.42
CA LEU A 60 9.59 3.71 -2.64
C LEU A 60 11.03 3.96 -3.13
N GLY A 61 11.66 2.89 -3.65
CA GLY A 61 12.96 2.97 -4.30
C GLY A 61 14.12 3.25 -3.35
N GLY A 62 14.04 2.71 -2.13
CA GLY A 62 15.07 2.86 -1.11
C GLY A 62 16.43 2.33 -1.59
N LEU A 63 17.40 3.24 -1.68
CA LEU A 63 18.84 2.96 -1.79
C LEU A 63 19.37 2.23 -0.54
#